data_AF-A0A9E3EYY4-F1
#
_entry.id   AF-A0A9E3EYY4-F1
#
_cell.length_a   1.000
_cell.length_b   1.000
_cell.length_c   1.000
_cell.angle_alpha   90.00
_cell.angle_beta   90.00
_cell.angle_gamma   90.00
#
_symmetry.space_group_name_H-M   'P 1'
#
loop_
_entity.id
_entity.type
_entity.pdbx_description
1 polymer ?
#
loop_
_entity_poly.entity_id
_entity_poly.type
_entity_poly.pdbx_seq_one_letter_code
_entity_poly.pdbx_strand_id
1 'polypeptide(L)'
;MEVKRPMVNVVINNVYIRRTLRLRIERSDGVAPYEAYLKATFMPGDIPEPGTGLSVVADPVRPQHIELADAKAAAQHHHSALTRTPAGSPV
;
A
#
# COMPACT_ATOMS: atom_id res chain seq x y z
N MET A 1 47.50 3.77 -1.84
CA MET A 1 46.32 3.06 -1.28
C MET A 1 45.13 3.45 -2.13
N GLU A 2 44.49 2.49 -2.79
CA GLU A 2 43.37 2.75 -3.68
C GLU A 2 42.05 2.46 -2.94
N VAL A 3 41.22 3.49 -2.78
CA VAL A 3 39.94 3.39 -2.07
C VAL A 3 38.89 2.89 -3.07
N LYS A 4 38.41 1.65 -2.88
CA LYS A 4 37.28 1.12 -3.66
C LYS A 4 36.04 1.96 -3.39
N ARG A 5 35.51 2.63 -4.42
CA ARG A 5 34.23 3.32 -4.34
C ARG A 5 33.11 2.27 -4.17
N PRO A 6 32.21 2.42 -3.18
CA PRO A 6 31.08 1.50 -3.06
C PRO A 6 30.21 1.59 -4.32
N MET A 7 29.91 0.43 -4.93
CA MET A 7 29.06 0.33 -6.12
C MET A 7 27.58 0.54 -5.83
N VAL A 8 27.19 0.66 -4.56
CA VAL A 8 25.80 0.73 -4.12
C VAL A 8 25.65 1.93 -3.19
N ASN A 9 24.86 2.92 -3.60
CA ASN A 9 24.43 3.99 -2.72
C ASN A 9 23.29 3.44 -1.83
N VAL A 10 23.55 3.27 -0.54
CA VAL A 10 22.52 2.93 0.44
C VAL A 10 22.12 4.22 1.16
N VAL A 11 20.89 4.69 0.93
CA VAL A 11 20.32 5.83 1.64
C VAL A 11 19.58 5.30 2.87
N ILE A 12 20.08 5.60 4.07
CA ILE A 12 19.37 5.30 5.32
C ILE A 12 18.35 6.40 5.56
N ASN A 13 17.11 6.20 5.11
CA ASN A 13 16.01 7.11 5.41
C ASN A 13 15.38 6.72 6.76
N ASN A 14 15.75 7.43 7.83
CA ASN A 14 15.25 7.20 9.20
C ASN A 14 13.76 7.58 9.40
N VAL A 15 13.04 7.93 8.34
CA VAL A 15 11.66 8.43 8.43
C VAL A 15 10.64 7.30 8.22
N TYR A 16 11.01 6.17 7.60
CA TYR A 16 10.06 5.12 7.27
C TYR A 16 9.79 4.15 8.43
N ILE A 17 8.54 3.74 8.58
CA ILE A 17 8.09 2.77 9.58
C ILE A 17 7.71 1.47 8.88
N ARG A 18 8.23 0.34 9.38
CA ARG A 18 7.83 -1.00 8.92
C ARG A 18 6.55 -1.44 9.62
N ARG A 19 5.55 -1.86 8.86
CA ARG A 19 4.29 -2.42 9.38
C ARG A 19 3.93 -3.72 8.66
N THR A 20 3.16 -4.55 9.36
CA THR A 20 2.49 -5.71 8.79
C THR A 20 1.00 -5.43 8.77
N LEU A 21 0.39 -5.40 7.60
CA LEU A 21 -1.06 -5.24 7.42
C LEU A 21 -1.70 -6.61 7.21
N ARG A 22 -2.82 -6.88 7.87
CA ARG A 22 -3.69 -8.02 7.57
C ARG A 22 -4.72 -7.56 6.54
N LEU A 23 -4.68 -8.16 5.36
CA LEU A 23 -5.56 -7.81 4.25
C LEU A 23 -6.58 -8.91 4.01
N ARG A 24 -7.79 -8.52 3.64
CA ARG A 24 -8.77 -9.39 2.99
C ARG A 24 -8.64 -9.16 1.49
N ILE A 25 -8.22 -10.19 0.76
CA ILE A 25 -8.03 -10.13 -0.69
C ILE A 25 -9.32 -10.55 -1.36
N GLU A 26 -9.83 -9.67 -2.21
CA GLU A 26 -10.97 -9.92 -3.09
C GLU A 26 -10.45 -10.00 -4.53
N ARG A 27 -10.73 -11.11 -5.23
CA ARG A 27 -10.25 -11.33 -6.59
C ARG A 27 -11.39 -11.19 -7.59
N SER A 28 -11.09 -10.58 -8.73
CA SER A 28 -12.05 -10.37 -9.82
C SER A 28 -12.33 -11.64 -10.65
N ASP A 29 -11.50 -12.66 -10.50
CA ASP A 29 -11.61 -13.94 -11.23
C ASP A 29 -12.57 -14.95 -10.56
N GLY A 30 -13.31 -14.52 -9.53
CA GLY A 30 -14.32 -15.34 -8.86
C GLY A 30 -13.75 -16.33 -7.84
N VAL A 31 -12.44 -16.32 -7.58
CA VAL A 31 -11.85 -17.10 -6.49
C VAL A 31 -12.33 -16.57 -5.14
N ALA A 32 -12.58 -17.48 -4.20
CA ALA A 32 -13.03 -17.13 -2.85
C ALA A 32 -12.07 -16.12 -2.19
N PRO A 33 -12.59 -15.10 -1.48
CA PRO A 33 -11.77 -14.17 -0.73
C PRO A 33 -10.90 -14.91 0.29
N TYR A 34 -9.69 -14.40 0.52
CA TYR A 34 -8.75 -14.98 1.48
C TYR A 34 -7.99 -13.90 2.24
N GLU A 35 -7.34 -14.28 3.32
CA GLU A 35 -6.52 -13.37 4.10
C GLU A 35 -5.03 -13.50 3.75
N ALA A 36 -4.33 -12.36 3.72
CA ALA A 36 -2.90 -12.30 3.49
C ALA A 36 -2.25 -11.22 4.37
N TYR A 37 -0.95 -11.36 4.62
CA TYR A 37 -0.17 -10.39 5.39
C TYR A 37 0.80 -9.65 4.49
N LEU A 38 0.63 -8.33 4.39
CA LEU A 38 1.54 -7.45 3.65
C LEU A 38 2.56 -6.84 4.61
N LYS A 39 3.84 -7.10 4.39
CA LYS A 39 4.94 -6.48 5.11
C LYS A 39 5.54 -5.37 4.25
N ALA A 40 5.33 -4.11 4.65
CA ALA A 40 5.79 -2.95 3.88
C ALA A 40 6.30 -1.82 4.78
N THR A 41 6.99 -0.87 4.17
CA THR A 41 7.47 0.36 4.81
C THR A 41 6.62 1.54 4.36
N PHE A 42 6.20 2.37 5.31
CA PHE A 42 5.33 3.52 5.08
C PHE A 42 5.97 4.78 5.63
N MET A 43 5.66 5.94 5.05
CA MET A 43 5.95 7.20 5.72
C MET A 43 4.97 7.41 6.88
N PRO A 44 5.37 8.10 7.97
CA PRO A 44 4.45 8.51 9.02
C PRO A 44 3.36 9.39 8.43
N GLY A 45 2.09 9.06 8.69
CA GLY A 45 0.93 9.70 8.06
C GLY A 45 0.35 8.94 6.86
N ASP A 46 1.15 8.09 6.21
CA ASP A 46 0.74 7.31 5.02
C ASP A 46 0.42 5.85 5.34
N ILE A 47 0.23 5.52 6.63
CA ILE A 47 -0.17 4.18 7.03
C ILE A 47 -1.68 4.04 6.75
N PRO A 48 -2.12 3.10 5.90
CA PRO A 48 -3.53 2.94 5.57
C PRO A 48 -4.39 2.60 6.80
N GLU A 49 -5.57 3.21 6.89
CA GLU A 49 -6.56 2.89 7.93
C GLU A 49 -7.33 1.60 7.59
N PRO A 50 -7.87 0.89 8.60
CA PRO A 50 -8.75 -0.26 8.35
C PRO A 50 -9.93 0.10 7.43
N GLY A 51 -10.16 -0.72 6.42
CA GLY A 51 -11.19 -0.48 5.39
C GLY A 51 -10.70 0.29 4.17
N THR A 52 -9.48 0.84 4.20
CA THR A 52 -8.84 1.43 3.01
C THR A 52 -8.60 0.36 1.95
N GLY A 53 -9.08 0.59 0.72
CA GLY A 53 -8.79 -0.25 -0.43
C GLY A 53 -7.35 -0.08 -0.89
N LEU A 54 -6.65 -1.21 -1.11
CA LEU A 54 -5.28 -1.23 -1.59
C LEU A 54 -5.18 -2.11 -2.83
N SER A 55 -4.55 -1.58 -3.87
CA SER A 55 -4.20 -2.35 -5.06
C SER A 55 -2.97 -3.19 -4.79
N VAL A 56 -3.11 -4.51 -4.87
CA VAL A 56 -2.03 -5.46 -4.65
C VAL A 56 -1.91 -6.43 -5.81
N VAL A 57 -0.69 -6.89 -6.07
CA VAL A 57 -0.39 -7.99 -6.98
C VAL A 57 -0.14 -9.23 -6.13
N ALA A 58 -0.85 -10.31 -6.42
CA ALA A 58 -0.63 -11.61 -5.78
C ALA A 58 0.11 -12.55 -6.74
N ASP A 59 1.09 -13.28 -6.22
CA ASP A 59 1.72 -14.37 -6.96
C ASP A 59 0.67 -15.48 -7.23
N PRO A 60 0.42 -15.86 -8.49
CA PRO A 60 -0.61 -16.85 -8.82
C PRO A 60 -0.28 -18.26 -8.30
N VAL A 61 1.01 -18.59 -8.12
CA VAL A 61 1.47 -19.88 -7.58
C VAL A 61 1.50 -19.83 -6.05
N ARG A 62 1.76 -18.66 -5.47
CA ARG A 62 1.79 -18.45 -4.02
C ARG A 62 0.90 -17.27 -3.61
N PRO A 63 -0.43 -17.43 -3.56
CA PRO A 63 -1.37 -16.31 -3.34
C PRO A 63 -1.17 -15.50 -2.05
N GLN A 64 -0.47 -16.05 -1.06
CA GLN A 64 -0.09 -15.32 0.17
C GLN A 64 1.12 -14.40 -0.01
N HIS A 65 1.87 -14.57 -1.09
CA HIS A 65 2.93 -13.65 -1.48
C HIS A 65 2.31 -12.51 -2.28
N ILE A 66 2.18 -11.38 -1.60
CA ILE A 66 1.52 -10.19 -2.13
C ILE A 66 2.45 -8.99 -2.08
N GLU A 67 2.37 -8.16 -3.10
CA GLU A 67 3.12 -6.91 -3.23
C GLU A 67 2.17 -5.76 -3.54
N LEU A 68 2.53 -4.53 -3.14
CA LEU A 68 1.79 -3.33 -3.52
C LEU A 68 1.95 -3.10 -5.03
N ALA A 69 0.83 -2.95 -5.74
CA ALA A 69 0.84 -2.73 -7.19
C ALA A 69 1.51 -1.39 -7.57
N ASP A 70 1.41 -0.40 -6.67
CA ASP A 70 2.12 0.88 -6.77
C ASP A 70 2.54 1.33 -5.38
N ALA A 71 3.84 1.29 -5.07
CA ALA A 71 4.39 1.82 -3.82
C ALA A 71 4.15 3.34 -3.64
N LYS A 72 3.68 4.03 -4.69
CA LYS A 72 3.35 5.47 -4.70
C LYS A 72 1.84 5.75 -4.55
N ALA A 73 0.96 4.81 -4.86
CA ALA A 73 -0.49 5.03 -4.91
C ALA A 73 -1.19 4.96 -3.54
N ALA A 74 -0.56 4.32 -2.54
CA ALA A 74 -1.12 4.23 -1.18
C ALA A 74 -1.35 5.61 -0.52
N ALA A 75 -0.59 6.64 -0.93
CA ALA A 75 -0.74 8.01 -0.43
C ALA A 75 -1.84 8.83 -1.16
N GLN A 76 -2.35 8.38 -2.31
CA GLN A 76 -3.20 9.20 -3.18
C GLN A 76 -4.71 8.96 -2.96
N HIS A 77 -5.11 7.82 -2.41
CA HIS A 77 -6.54 7.51 -2.23
C HIS A 77 -7.19 8.21 -1.03
N HIS A 78 -6.42 8.83 -0.12
CA HIS A 78 -6.98 9.62 0.99
C HIS A 78 -7.60 10.97 0.56
N HIS A 79 -7.27 11.51 -0.61
CA HIS A 79 -7.75 12.85 -0.99
C HIS A 79 -9.10 12.87 -1.72
N SER A 80 -9.64 11.72 -2.13
CA SER A 80 -10.83 11.70 -3.01
C SER A 80 -12.16 11.37 -2.29
N ALA A 81 -12.15 11.07 -0.99
CA ALA A 81 -13.36 10.64 -0.27
C ALA A 81 -14.13 11.77 0.44
N LEU A 82 -13.72 13.05 0.31
CA LEU A 82 -14.31 14.16 1.07
C LEU A 82 -15.10 15.19 0.25
N THR A 83 -15.42 14.94 -1.01
CA THR A 83 -16.24 15.86 -1.83
C THR A 83 -17.48 15.17 -2.39
N ARG A 84 -18.42 14.82 -1.52
CA ARG A 84 -19.78 14.50 -1.94
C ARG A 84 -20.80 14.88 -0.88
N THR A 85 -20.92 16.19 -0.63
CA THR A 85 -22.10 16.77 0.01
C THR A 85 -23.13 17.05 -1.09
N PRO A 86 -24.30 16.40 -1.14
CA PRO A 86 -25.41 16.92 -1.93
C PRO A 86 -25.96 18.15 -1.21
N ALA A 87 -25.63 19.33 -1.70
CA ALA A 87 -26.32 20.55 -1.32
C ALA A 87 -27.77 20.45 -1.83
N GLY A 88 -28.71 20.25 -0.91
CA GLY A 88 -30.14 20.40 -1.20
C GLY A 88 -30.42 21.82 -1.65
N SER A 89 -31.14 21.95 -2.76
CA SER A 89 -31.65 23.22 -3.29
C SER A 89 -32.61 23.88 -2.29
N PRO A 90 -32.54 25.19 -2.05
CA PRO A 90 -33.61 25.92 -1.38
C PRO A 90 -34.77 26.17 -2.34
N VAL A 91 -35.99 26.11 -1.77
CA VAL A 91 -37.28 26.46 -2.40
C VAL A 91 -37.50 27.96 -2.29
#